data_AF-A0A0N4WRC3-F1
#
_entry.id   AF-A0A0N4WRC3-F1
#
_cell.length_a   1.000
_cell.length_b   1.000
_cell.length_c   1.000
_cell.angle_alpha   90.00
_cell.angle_beta   90.00
_cell.angle_gamma   90.00
#
_symmetry.space_group_name_H-M   'P 1'
#
loop_
_entity.id
_entity.type
_entity.pdbx_description
1 polymer ?
#
loop_
_entity_poly.entity_id
_entity_poly.type
_entity_poly.pdbx_seq_one_letter_code
_entity_poly.pdbx_strand_id
1 'polypeptide(L)'
;MLITEVKSALIFQDKLKKDQKAEAIKKVPGLLEIAAFTFLYSGTFVGPQFTLAKFRSFVDGAWLDEKKQPKQSAINASLRRFLGGAAFLILNLVGTAWIPNSYFNTPEYYVSGTSIILSVFLLGKFSKRS
;
A
#
# COMPACT_ATOMS: atom_id res chain seq x y z
N MET A 1 3.65 11.05 -8.62
CA MET A 1 2.47 11.69 -7.99
C MET A 1 2.76 13.13 -7.60
N LEU A 2 3.67 13.41 -6.66
CA LEU A 2 3.98 14.78 -6.20
C LEU A 2 4.44 15.74 -7.32
N ILE A 3 5.27 15.31 -8.27
CA ILE A 3 5.65 16.13 -9.45
C ILE A 3 4.43 16.52 -10.30
N THR A 4 3.47 15.61 -10.44
CA THR A 4 2.23 15.86 -11.19
C THR A 4 1.38 16.90 -10.49
N GLU A 5 1.28 16.83 -9.16
CA GLU A 5 0.53 17.81 -8.36
C GLU A 5 1.17 19.21 -8.39
N VAL A 6 2.50 19.29 -8.34
CA VAL A 6 3.24 20.55 -8.48
C VAL A 6 3.05 21.14 -9.87
N LYS A 7 3.05 20.31 -10.92
CA LYS A 7 2.72 20.76 -12.29
C LYS A 7 1.27 21.26 -12.38
N SER A 8 0.33 20.59 -11.73
CA SER A 8 -1.08 21.01 -11.65
C SER A 8 -1.26 22.35 -10.94
N ALA A 9 -0.38 22.71 -10.00
CA ALA A 9 -0.38 24.03 -9.36
C ALA A 9 0.06 25.17 -10.29
N LEU A 10 0.86 24.87 -11.32
CA LEU A 10 1.38 25.84 -12.30
C LEU A 10 0.44 26.05 -13.51
N ILE A 11 -0.52 25.15 -13.73
CA ILE A 11 -1.47 25.21 -14.84
C ILE A 11 -2.74 25.95 -14.39
N PHE A 12 -3.31 26.76 -15.28
CA PHE A 12 -4.55 27.51 -15.01
C PHE A 12 -5.68 26.57 -14.61
N GLN A 13 -6.28 26.80 -13.44
CA GLN A 13 -7.27 25.93 -12.79
C GLN A 13 -8.45 25.57 -13.71
N ASP A 14 -8.83 26.40 -14.69
CA ASP A 14 -9.91 26.09 -15.63
C ASP A 14 -9.63 24.87 -16.53
N LYS A 15 -8.37 24.57 -16.85
CA LYS A 15 -8.02 23.45 -17.73
C LYS A 15 -7.90 22.09 -17.04
N LEU A 16 -7.99 22.04 -15.71
CA LEU A 16 -7.83 20.80 -14.95
C LEU A 16 -9.14 19.99 -14.91
N LYS A 17 -9.03 18.66 -14.95
CA LYS A 17 -10.17 17.76 -14.66
C LYS A 17 -10.62 17.94 -13.21
N LYS A 18 -11.89 17.65 -12.90
CA LYS A 18 -12.48 17.82 -11.55
C LYS A 18 -11.62 17.19 -10.44
N ASP A 19 -11.14 15.96 -10.65
CA ASP A 19 -10.30 15.26 -9.67
C ASP A 19 -8.93 15.93 -9.48
N GLN A 20 -8.35 16.45 -10.56
CA GLN A 20 -7.07 17.17 -10.51
C GLN A 20 -7.21 18.52 -9.79
N LYS A 21 -8.37 19.20 -9.91
CA LYS A 21 -8.63 20.44 -9.16
C LYS A 21 -8.76 20.19 -7.65
N ALA A 22 -9.35 19.05 -7.27
CA ALA A 22 -9.51 18.68 -5.86
C ALA A 22 -8.17 18.37 -5.17
N GLU A 23 -7.21 17.79 -5.91
CA GLU A 23 -5.89 17.43 -5.40
C GLU A 23 -4.81 18.50 -5.71
N ALA A 24 -5.15 19.59 -6.40
CA ALA A 24 -4.21 20.65 -6.75
C ALA A 24 -3.61 21.34 -5.51
N ILE A 25 -2.28 21.45 -5.49
CA ILE A 25 -1.54 22.12 -4.42
C ILE A 25 -1.75 23.64 -4.52
N LYS A 26 -2.50 24.21 -3.59
CA LYS A 26 -2.76 25.67 -3.52
C LYS A 26 -1.67 26.46 -2.79
N LYS A 27 -0.97 25.81 -1.86
CA LYS A 27 0.09 26.39 -1.02
C LYS A 27 1.35 25.56 -1.12
N VAL A 28 2.47 26.22 -1.41
CA VAL A 28 3.80 25.58 -1.49
C VAL A 28 4.10 24.88 -0.16
N PRO A 29 4.41 23.57 -0.16
CA PRO A 29 4.72 22.83 1.06
C PRO A 29 6.08 23.25 1.63
N GLY A 30 6.19 23.26 2.95
CA GLY A 30 7.46 23.51 3.62
C GLY A 30 8.40 22.30 3.55
N LEU A 31 9.70 22.51 3.79
CA LEU A 31 10.68 21.42 3.79
C LEU A 31 10.34 20.32 4.81
N LEU A 32 9.87 20.73 5.99
CA LEU A 32 9.42 19.81 7.04
C LEU A 32 8.20 18.98 6.61
N GLU A 33 7.27 19.58 5.88
CA GLU A 33 6.07 18.90 5.38
C GLU A 33 6.43 17.84 4.33
N ILE A 34 7.35 18.18 3.43
CA ILE A 34 7.87 17.25 2.42
C ILE A 34 8.61 16.09 3.09
N ALA A 35 9.43 16.37 4.11
CA ALA A 35 10.10 15.34 4.90
C ALA A 35 9.08 14.42 5.59
N ALA A 36 8.09 14.98 6.30
CA ALA A 36 7.05 14.19 6.97
C ALA A 36 6.24 13.33 5.97
N PHE A 37 5.93 13.86 4.79
CA PHE A 37 5.23 13.13 3.74
C PHE A 37 6.05 11.98 3.14
N THR A 38 7.37 12.17 2.96
CA THR A 38 8.28 11.18 2.37
C THR A 38 8.72 10.11 3.37
N PHE A 39 8.87 10.47 4.64
CA PHE A 39 9.21 9.55 5.74
C PHE A 39 8.00 8.82 6.34
N LEU A 40 6.77 9.13 5.91
CA LEU A 40 5.62 8.29 6.26
C LEU A 40 5.83 6.90 5.63
N TYR A 41 5.63 5.84 6.41
CA TYR A 41 5.99 4.44 6.10
C TYR A 41 5.80 3.97 4.64
N SER A 42 4.72 4.38 3.97
CA SER A 42 4.50 4.02 2.56
C SER A 42 5.39 4.78 1.57
N GLY A 43 5.75 6.03 1.88
CA GLY A 43 6.52 6.92 1.03
C GLY A 43 7.99 6.50 0.87
N THR A 44 8.58 5.90 1.90
CA THR A 44 10.02 5.56 1.91
C THR A 44 10.37 4.35 1.05
N PHE A 45 9.57 3.28 1.10
CA PHE A 45 9.91 2.01 0.42
C PHE A 45 9.36 1.90 -1.00
N VAL A 46 8.25 2.57 -1.31
CA VAL A 46 7.50 2.38 -2.57
C VAL A 46 7.19 3.72 -3.26
N GLY A 47 7.71 4.82 -2.73
CA GLY A 47 7.34 6.16 -3.13
C GLY A 47 5.93 6.57 -2.66
N PRO A 48 5.56 7.85 -2.82
CA PRO A 48 4.27 8.36 -2.39
C PRO A 48 3.12 7.78 -3.21
N GLN A 49 2.29 6.94 -2.56
CA GLN A 49 1.12 6.27 -3.14
C GLN A 49 -0.18 7.09 -3.03
N PHE A 50 -0.15 8.19 -2.27
CA PHE A 50 -1.27 9.10 -2.11
C PHE A 50 -0.79 10.55 -2.23
N THR A 51 -1.72 11.46 -2.42
CA THR A 51 -1.48 12.88 -2.74
C THR A 51 -1.11 13.71 -1.52
N LEU A 52 -0.37 14.80 -1.72
CA LEU A 52 0.00 15.72 -0.64
C LEU A 52 -1.24 16.43 -0.06
N ALA A 53 -2.26 16.65 -0.89
CA ALA A 53 -3.57 17.15 -0.42
C ALA A 53 -4.23 16.20 0.59
N LYS A 54 -4.17 14.88 0.34
CA LYS A 54 -4.69 13.88 1.29
C LYS A 54 -3.86 13.83 2.57
N PHE A 55 -2.54 13.94 2.47
CA PHE A 55 -1.67 14.05 3.64
C PHE A 55 -2.05 15.22 4.54
N ARG A 56 -2.25 16.42 3.98
CA ARG A 56 -2.72 17.60 4.72
C ARG A 56 -4.04 17.33 5.43
N SER A 57 -5.02 16.78 4.71
CA SER A 57 -6.33 16.45 5.31
C SER A 57 -6.26 15.44 6.45
N PHE A 58 -5.26 14.54 6.41
CA PHE A 58 -5.00 13.58 7.48
C PHE A 58 -4.35 14.26 8.69
N VAL A 59 -3.33 15.10 8.49
CA VAL A 59 -2.66 15.87 9.55
C VAL A 59 -3.61 16.87 10.21
N ASP A 60 -4.47 17.51 9.42
CA ASP A 60 -5.51 18.44 9.90
C ASP A 60 -6.63 17.72 10.67
N GLY A 61 -6.64 16.38 10.67
CA GLY A 61 -7.61 15.58 11.41
C GLY A 61 -9.00 15.52 10.78
N ALA A 62 -9.15 15.87 9.50
CA ALA A 62 -10.45 15.88 8.80
C ALA A 62 -11.12 14.49 8.72
N TRP A 63 -10.39 13.43 9.08
CA TRP A 63 -10.82 12.03 9.00
C TRP A 63 -11.17 11.46 10.38
N LEU A 64 -10.95 12.23 11.44
CA LEU A 64 -11.32 11.88 12.80
C LEU A 64 -12.83 12.12 13.02
N ASP A 65 -13.36 11.49 14.05
CA ASP A 65 -14.73 11.71 14.52
C ASP A 65 -14.86 13.04 15.29
N GLU A 66 -16.07 13.45 15.65
CA GLU A 66 -16.36 14.70 16.40
C GLU A 66 -15.54 14.82 17.70
N LYS A 67 -15.19 13.67 18.30
CA LYS A 67 -14.36 13.57 19.51
C LYS A 67 -12.85 13.53 19.25
N LYS A 68 -12.42 13.81 18.01
CA LYS A 68 -11.02 13.66 17.53
C LYS A 68 -10.46 12.24 17.70
N GLN A 69 -11.32 11.22 17.61
CA GLN A 69 -10.93 9.82 17.70
C GLN A 69 -10.97 9.13 16.34
N PRO A 70 -10.16 8.08 16.12
CA PRO A 70 -10.27 7.25 14.93
C PRO A 70 -11.68 6.65 14.84
N LYS A 71 -12.31 6.76 13.68
CA LYS A 71 -13.65 6.20 13.46
C LYS A 71 -13.64 4.69 13.73
N GLN A 72 -14.66 4.18 14.39
CA GLN A 72 -14.77 2.75 14.72
C GLN A 72 -14.68 1.86 13.47
N SER A 73 -15.19 2.32 12.33
CA SER A 73 -15.08 1.63 11.04
C SER A 73 -13.62 1.48 10.57
N ALA A 74 -12.79 2.49 10.79
CA ALA A 74 -11.36 2.44 10.47
C ALA A 74 -10.62 1.45 11.38
N ILE A 75 -10.95 1.43 12.67
CA ILE A 75 -10.40 0.47 13.64
C ILE A 75 -10.74 -0.95 13.21
N ASN A 76 -12.01 -1.25 12.95
CA ASN A 76 -12.45 -2.58 12.54
C ASN A 76 -11.79 -3.04 11.23
N ALA A 77 -11.65 -2.14 10.25
CA ALA A 77 -10.96 -2.42 9.00
C ALA A 77 -9.46 -2.72 9.20
N SER A 78 -8.79 -1.94 10.05
CA SER A 78 -7.38 -2.13 10.38
C SER A 78 -7.14 -3.44 11.11
N LEU A 79 -7.98 -3.78 12.09
CA LEU A 79 -7.89 -5.02 12.85
C LEU A 79 -8.08 -6.24 11.96
N ARG A 80 -9.07 -6.21 11.04
CA ARG A 80 -9.29 -7.32 10.09
C ARG A 80 -8.09 -7.52 9.16
N ARG A 81 -7.47 -6.44 8.68
CA ARG A 81 -6.26 -6.52 7.84
C ARG A 81 -5.07 -7.06 8.63
N PHE A 82 -4.90 -6.60 9.88
CA PHE A 82 -3.85 -7.08 10.76
C PHE A 82 -4.00 -8.57 11.06
N LEU A 83 -5.20 -9.02 11.46
CA LEU A 83 -5.47 -10.43 11.74
C LEU A 83 -5.29 -11.30 10.49
N GLY A 84 -5.73 -10.84 9.32
CA GLY A 84 -5.50 -11.55 8.06
C GLY A 84 -4.01 -11.69 7.72
N GLY A 85 -3.23 -10.63 7.93
CA GLY A 85 -1.78 -10.65 7.75
C GLY A 85 -1.08 -11.56 8.75
N ALA A 86 -1.44 -11.48 10.04
CA ALA A 86 -0.88 -12.33 11.08
C ALA A 86 -1.19 -13.81 10.84
N ALA A 87 -2.42 -14.14 10.48
CA ALA A 87 -2.82 -15.50 10.13
C ALA A 87 -2.01 -16.02 8.92
N PHE A 88 -1.83 -15.18 7.89
CA PHE A 88 -1.01 -15.54 6.73
C PHE A 88 0.46 -15.79 7.12
N LEU A 89 1.04 -14.95 7.98
CA LEU A 89 2.41 -15.13 8.46
C LEU A 89 2.57 -16.42 9.27
N ILE A 90 1.62 -16.74 10.15
CA ILE A 90 1.64 -17.99 10.92
C ILE A 90 1.53 -19.19 9.98
N LEU A 91 0.61 -19.16 9.02
CA LEU A 91 0.47 -20.22 8.02
C LEU A 91 1.73 -20.38 7.18
N ASN A 92 2.38 -19.28 6.80
CA ASN A 92 3.64 -19.32 6.06
C ASN A 92 4.77 -19.88 6.93
N LEU A 93 4.90 -19.44 8.18
CA LEU A 93 5.92 -19.92 9.11
C LEU A 93 5.79 -21.42 9.35
N VAL A 94 4.58 -21.89 9.66
CA VAL A 94 4.30 -23.33 9.82
C VAL A 94 4.56 -24.04 8.49
N GLY A 95 4.02 -23.55 7.38
CA GLY A 95 4.22 -24.14 6.05
C GLY A 95 5.71 -24.31 5.70
N THR A 96 6.55 -23.33 6.01
CA THR A 96 7.99 -23.39 5.74
C THR A 96 8.75 -24.36 6.65
N ALA A 97 8.22 -24.70 7.83
CA ALA A 97 8.80 -25.73 8.69
C ALA A 97 8.56 -27.14 8.13
N TRP A 98 7.44 -27.36 7.42
CA TRP A 98 7.13 -28.64 6.77
C TRP A 98 7.75 -28.75 5.38
N ILE A 99 7.76 -27.67 4.60
CA ILE A 99 8.36 -27.61 3.26
C ILE A 99 9.32 -26.42 3.24
N PRO A 100 10.63 -26.65 3.46
CA PRO A 100 11.62 -25.59 3.40
C PRO A 100 11.62 -24.93 2.03
N ASN A 101 11.79 -23.61 1.96
CA ASN A 101 11.86 -22.91 0.67
C ASN A 101 13.00 -23.42 -0.22
N SER A 102 14.04 -24.02 0.36
CA SER A 102 15.12 -24.67 -0.38
C SER A 102 14.68 -25.91 -1.15
N TYR A 103 13.60 -26.58 -0.72
CA TYR A 103 13.04 -27.77 -1.39
C TYR A 103 12.64 -27.47 -2.84
N PHE A 104 12.15 -26.27 -3.13
CA PHE A 104 11.78 -25.86 -4.49
C PHE A 104 12.98 -25.71 -5.45
N ASN A 105 14.21 -25.72 -4.94
CA ASN A 105 15.44 -25.64 -5.74
C ASN A 105 16.20 -26.96 -5.82
N THR A 106 15.65 -28.06 -5.27
CA THR A 106 16.34 -29.36 -5.30
C THR A 106 15.94 -30.20 -6.52
N PRO A 107 16.82 -31.09 -7.02
CA PRO A 107 16.51 -31.94 -8.19
C PRO A 107 15.25 -32.79 -8.00
N GLU A 108 14.94 -33.20 -6.77
CA GLU A 108 13.78 -34.01 -6.43
C GLU A 108 12.45 -33.30 -6.74
N TYR A 109 12.41 -31.97 -6.59
CA TYR A 109 11.26 -31.15 -6.95
C TYR A 109 11.05 -31.06 -8.48
N TYR A 110 12.13 -31.04 -9.26
CA TYR A 110 12.06 -30.98 -10.72
C TYR A 110 11.74 -32.33 -11.38
N VAL A 111 12.11 -33.44 -10.74
CA VAL A 111 11.93 -34.80 -11.27
C VAL A 111 10.58 -35.41 -10.86
N SER A 112 10.05 -35.06 -9.69
CA SER A 112 8.73 -35.54 -9.26
C SER A 112 7.63 -34.72 -9.96
N GLY A 113 6.76 -35.38 -10.72
CA GLY A 113 5.62 -34.75 -11.44
C GLY A 113 4.60 -34.02 -10.55
N THR A 114 4.84 -33.93 -9.24
CA THR A 114 4.19 -33.01 -8.29
C THR A 114 4.48 -31.53 -8.57
N SER A 115 5.51 -31.24 -9.39
CA SER A 115 5.91 -29.91 -9.83
C SER A 115 4.76 -29.07 -10.42
N ILE A 116 3.92 -29.60 -11.32
CA ILE A 116 2.94 -28.77 -12.06
C ILE A 116 1.71 -28.42 -11.21
N ILE A 117 1.18 -29.35 -10.42
CA ILE A 117 -0.06 -29.14 -9.67
C ILE A 117 0.18 -28.22 -8.46
N LEU A 118 1.30 -28.40 -7.74
CA LEU A 118 1.67 -27.46 -6.67
C LEU A 118 2.02 -26.08 -7.23
N SER A 119 2.71 -26.00 -8.37
CA SER A 119 3.02 -24.73 -9.05
C SER A 119 1.75 -23.99 -9.44
N VAL A 120 0.77 -24.65 -10.06
CA VAL A 120 -0.50 -24.01 -10.47
C VAL A 120 -1.33 -23.58 -9.25
N PHE A 121 -1.31 -24.34 -8.14
CA PHE A 121 -2.06 -23.98 -6.95
C PHE A 121 -1.40 -22.85 -6.14
N LEU A 122 -0.06 -22.84 -6.05
CA LEU A 122 0.71 -21.83 -5.31
C LEU A 122 0.98 -20.56 -6.14
N LEU A 123 1.28 -20.68 -7.44
CA LEU A 123 1.51 -19.55 -8.36
C LEU A 123 0.22 -19.06 -9.04
N GLY A 124 -0.83 -19.88 -9.16
CA GLY A 124 -2.12 -19.45 -9.72
C GLY A 124 -2.81 -18.36 -8.91
N LYS A 125 -2.46 -18.20 -7.63
CA LYS A 125 -2.90 -17.05 -6.82
C LYS A 125 -2.07 -15.77 -7.04
N PHE A 126 -0.91 -15.85 -7.69
CA PHE A 126 -0.09 -14.70 -8.06
C PHE A 126 -0.37 -14.18 -9.49
N SER A 127 -0.80 -15.04 -10.43
CA SER A 127 -0.99 -14.63 -11.83
C SER A 127 -2.27 -13.83 -12.13
N LYS A 128 -3.26 -13.77 -11.22
CA LYS A 128 -4.56 -13.10 -11.49
C LYS A 128 -4.68 -11.67 -10.93
N ARG A 129 -3.55 -11.00 -10.69
CA ARG A 129 -3.48 -9.55 -10.42
C ARG A 129 -2.22 -8.93 -11.05
N SER A 130 -2.18 -8.93 -12.38
CA SER A 130 -1.47 -7.89 -13.13
C SER A 130 -2.40 -7.34 -14.20
#